data_AF-A0A4R9K9D4-F1
#
_entry.id   AF-A0A4R9K9D4-F1
#
_cell.length_a   1.000
_cell.length_b   1.000
_cell.length_c   1.000
_cell.angle_alpha   90.00
_cell.angle_beta   90.00
_cell.angle_gamma   90.00
#
_symmetry.space_group_name_H-M   'P 1'
#
loop_
_entity.id
_entity.type
_entity.pdbx_description
1 polymer ?
#
loop_
_entity_poly.entity_id
_entity_poly.type
_entity_poly.pdbx_seq_one_letter_code
_entity_poly.pdbx_strand_id
1 'polypeptide(L)'
;MEETDIGKRKRENVLKIGYSTLDEIEDKVKAFRVMNQNAVKKRYLITRDPIMDGTGKALIPKAQEIDVSAAKLLRRHYKGSDMFKVFQPDEGIVIISDMSTMEGVSFSMDIVTQIMNLGGGAYEGFIDRVDSFEEFIVLLKKNLFPRMIIVGYLPKEKIQTEIINFVKVKRLDNYLRAIELTHSVFKPQAYFPKIKQVNISQEDPKSWGRFVVEIVREYIRPYFVEQV
;
A
#
# COMPACT_ATOMS: atom_id res chain seq x y z
N MET A 1 -35.16 -6.96 -6.95
CA MET A 1 -34.04 -6.32 -7.65
C MET A 1 -32.86 -6.34 -6.70
N GLU A 2 -32.03 -7.38 -6.77
CA GLU A 2 -30.86 -7.53 -5.90
C GLU A 2 -29.80 -6.52 -6.33
N GLU A 3 -29.63 -5.45 -5.55
CA GLU A 3 -28.36 -4.73 -5.54
C GLU A 3 -27.31 -5.74 -5.07
N THR A 4 -26.48 -6.23 -5.99
CA THR A 4 -25.35 -7.07 -5.63
C THR A 4 -24.48 -6.29 -4.63
N ASP A 5 -24.18 -6.93 -3.51
CA ASP A 5 -23.39 -6.43 -2.37
C ASP A 5 -22.03 -5.80 -2.79
N ILE A 6 -21.58 -6.11 -4.00
CA ILE A 6 -20.39 -5.60 -4.69
C ILE A 6 -20.52 -4.11 -5.06
N GLY A 7 -21.74 -3.63 -5.35
CA GLY A 7 -22.02 -2.25 -5.75
C GLY A 7 -21.91 -1.23 -4.61
N LYS A 8 -22.32 -1.61 -3.39
CA LYS A 8 -22.18 -0.77 -2.18
C LYS A 8 -20.73 -0.69 -1.70
N ARG A 9 -19.97 -1.78 -1.82
CA ARG A 9 -18.54 -1.85 -1.45
C ARG A 9 -17.60 -0.96 -2.27
N LYS A 10 -18.04 -0.43 -3.42
CA LYS A 10 -17.24 0.53 -4.21
C LYS A 10 -16.90 1.82 -3.44
N ARG A 11 -17.63 2.16 -2.38
CA ARG A 11 -17.26 3.26 -1.48
C ARG A 11 -16.35 2.85 -0.31
N GLU A 12 -16.21 1.56 0.00
CA GLU A 12 -15.58 1.09 1.25
C GLU A 12 -14.15 0.56 1.08
N ASN A 13 -13.72 0.16 -0.13
CA ASN A 13 -12.35 -0.33 -0.34
C ASN A 13 -11.65 0.29 -1.56
N VAL A 14 -11.40 1.60 -1.52
CA VAL A 14 -10.73 2.32 -2.61
C VAL A 14 -9.27 1.92 -2.84
N LEU A 15 -8.60 1.38 -1.82
CA LEU A 15 -7.25 0.81 -1.93
C LEU A 15 -7.23 -0.58 -2.56
N LYS A 16 -8.40 -1.22 -2.74
CA LYS A 16 -8.54 -2.58 -3.28
C LYS A 16 -7.75 -3.64 -2.49
N ILE A 17 -7.57 -3.46 -1.19
CA ILE A 17 -6.88 -4.44 -0.33
C ILE A 17 -7.66 -5.75 -0.35
N GLY A 18 -6.98 -6.86 -0.65
CA GLY A 18 -7.57 -8.20 -0.71
C GLY A 18 -8.45 -8.47 -1.94
N TYR A 19 -8.46 -7.56 -2.92
CA TYR A 19 -9.22 -7.71 -4.16
C TYR A 19 -8.35 -7.34 -5.36
N SER A 20 -8.53 -8.03 -6.47
CA SER A 20 -7.89 -7.65 -7.74
C SER A 20 -8.75 -8.10 -8.90
N THR A 21 -8.84 -7.25 -9.91
CA THR A 21 -9.37 -7.64 -11.22
C THR A 21 -8.43 -8.63 -11.91
N LEU A 22 -8.91 -9.38 -12.90
CA LEU A 22 -8.04 -10.29 -13.65
C LEU A 22 -6.89 -9.54 -14.36
N ASP A 23 -7.17 -8.36 -14.92
CA ASP A 23 -6.12 -7.53 -15.53
C ASP A 23 -5.04 -7.16 -14.49
N GLU A 24 -5.45 -6.73 -13.28
CA GLU A 24 -4.51 -6.45 -12.19
C GLU A 24 -3.75 -7.69 -11.72
N ILE A 25 -4.39 -8.86 -11.68
CA ILE A 25 -3.73 -10.13 -11.34
C ILE A 25 -2.63 -10.42 -12.36
N GLU A 26 -2.94 -10.36 -13.66
CA GLU A 26 -1.97 -10.63 -14.72
C GLU A 26 -0.76 -9.69 -14.65
N ASP A 27 -0.99 -8.40 -14.38
CA ASP A 27 0.08 -7.43 -14.20
C ASP A 27 0.91 -7.71 -12.95
N LYS A 28 0.25 -8.01 -11.83
CA LYS A 28 0.92 -8.34 -10.56
C LYS A 28 1.79 -9.60 -10.68
N VAL A 29 1.30 -10.70 -11.25
CA VAL A 29 2.08 -11.95 -11.34
C VAL A 29 3.28 -11.81 -12.27
N LYS A 30 3.15 -11.04 -13.37
CA LYS A 30 4.29 -10.67 -14.23
C LYS A 30 5.27 -9.81 -13.45
N ALA A 31 4.77 -8.84 -12.69
CA ALA A 31 5.62 -7.95 -11.93
C ALA A 31 6.40 -8.71 -10.85
N PHE A 32 5.71 -9.51 -10.06
CA PHE A 32 6.30 -10.29 -8.97
C PHE A 32 7.36 -11.26 -9.46
N ARG A 33 7.19 -11.84 -10.66
CA ARG A 33 8.23 -12.67 -11.28
C ARG A 33 9.55 -11.92 -11.46
N VAL A 34 9.53 -10.66 -11.88
CA VAL A 34 10.74 -9.84 -12.05
C VAL A 34 11.25 -9.37 -10.69
N MET A 35 10.36 -8.83 -9.84
CA MET A 35 10.74 -8.32 -8.52
C MET A 35 11.41 -9.37 -7.64
N ASN A 36 10.89 -10.59 -7.66
CA ASN A 36 11.37 -11.70 -6.82
C ASN A 36 12.75 -12.24 -7.24
N GLN A 37 13.31 -11.83 -8.38
CA GLN A 37 14.66 -12.28 -8.79
C GLN A 37 15.75 -11.77 -7.85
N ASN A 38 15.58 -10.55 -7.31
CA ASN A 38 16.58 -9.89 -6.47
C ASN A 38 16.01 -9.45 -5.10
N ALA A 39 14.77 -9.83 -4.77
CA ALA A 39 14.12 -9.39 -3.55
C ALA A 39 14.49 -10.25 -2.34
N VAL A 40 14.73 -9.60 -1.20
CA VAL A 40 14.91 -10.26 0.10
C VAL A 40 13.61 -10.92 0.57
N LYS A 41 12.46 -10.32 0.23
CA LYS A 41 11.11 -10.83 0.52
C LYS A 41 10.33 -11.08 -0.77
N LYS A 42 9.75 -12.27 -0.90
CA LYS A 42 8.96 -12.63 -2.07
C LYS A 42 7.55 -12.04 -2.01
N ARG A 43 7.12 -11.47 -3.12
CA ARG A 43 5.72 -11.06 -3.37
C ARG A 43 5.00 -12.18 -4.10
N TYR A 44 3.77 -12.45 -3.71
CA TYR A 44 2.94 -13.49 -4.30
C TYR A 44 1.46 -13.14 -4.13
N LEU A 45 0.58 -13.79 -4.90
CA LEU A 45 -0.86 -13.69 -4.77
C LEU A 45 -1.43 -15.04 -4.40
N ILE A 46 -2.33 -15.09 -3.41
CA ILE A 46 -3.04 -16.32 -3.03
C ILE A 46 -4.54 -16.11 -3.19
N THR A 47 -5.27 -17.11 -3.67
CA THR A 47 -6.74 -17.11 -3.68
C THR A 47 -7.31 -17.16 -2.25
N ARG A 48 -8.24 -16.27 -1.92
CA ARG A 48 -8.95 -16.35 -0.62
C ARG A 48 -10.14 -17.30 -0.63
N ASP A 49 -10.78 -17.41 -1.79
CA ASP A 49 -11.90 -18.31 -2.08
C ASP A 49 -11.56 -19.14 -3.32
N PRO A 50 -12.11 -20.36 -3.47
CA PRO A 50 -11.89 -21.14 -4.69
C PRO A 50 -12.50 -20.42 -5.90
N ILE A 51 -11.81 -20.47 -7.03
CA ILE A 51 -12.25 -19.87 -8.30
C ILE A 51 -12.83 -20.98 -9.19
N MET A 52 -14.09 -20.85 -9.58
CA MET A 52 -14.86 -21.91 -10.26
C MET A 52 -15.21 -21.54 -11.69
N ASP A 53 -15.08 -22.46 -12.63
CA ASP A 53 -15.58 -22.25 -14.00
C ASP A 53 -17.12 -22.17 -14.05
N GLY A 54 -17.66 -21.92 -15.26
CA GLY A 54 -19.11 -21.84 -15.49
C GLY A 54 -19.88 -23.14 -15.23
N THR A 55 -19.18 -24.26 -15.00
CA THR A 55 -19.78 -25.57 -14.65
C THR A 55 -19.71 -25.86 -13.15
N GLY A 56 -19.09 -24.98 -12.36
CA GLY A 56 -18.90 -25.15 -10.92
C GLY A 56 -17.65 -25.97 -10.55
N LYS A 57 -16.78 -26.29 -11.51
CA LYS A 57 -15.51 -26.97 -11.25
C LYS A 57 -14.45 -25.96 -10.82
N ALA A 58 -13.68 -26.29 -9.79
CA ALA A 58 -12.58 -25.46 -9.33
C ALA A 58 -11.45 -25.38 -10.39
N LEU A 59 -11.23 -24.17 -10.89
CA LEU A 59 -10.07 -23.80 -11.70
C LEU A 59 -8.84 -23.58 -10.82
N ILE A 60 -9.02 -22.84 -9.72
CA ILE A 60 -7.98 -22.60 -8.72
C ILE A 60 -8.59 -22.85 -7.33
N PRO A 61 -8.14 -23.89 -6.61
CA PRO A 61 -8.43 -24.10 -5.19
C PRO A 61 -8.22 -22.87 -4.30
N LYS A 62 -8.87 -22.87 -3.13
CA LYS A 62 -8.62 -21.90 -2.07
C LYS A 62 -7.18 -22.03 -1.55
N ALA A 63 -6.60 -20.90 -1.14
CA ALA A 63 -5.25 -20.83 -0.57
C ALA A 63 -4.14 -21.27 -1.54
N GLN A 64 -4.41 -21.26 -2.85
CA GLN A 64 -3.42 -21.56 -3.87
C GLN A 64 -2.81 -20.28 -4.42
N GLU A 65 -1.49 -20.31 -4.66
CA GLU A 65 -0.78 -19.22 -5.32
C GLU A 65 -1.27 -19.04 -6.76
N ILE A 66 -1.51 -17.80 -7.16
CA ILE A 66 -1.82 -17.41 -8.53
C ILE A 66 -0.51 -16.99 -9.19
N ASP A 67 0.05 -17.86 -10.02
CA ASP A 67 1.21 -17.57 -10.85
C ASP A 67 0.80 -17.16 -12.28
N VAL A 68 1.78 -16.99 -13.17
CA VAL A 68 1.52 -16.63 -14.58
C VAL A 68 0.69 -17.69 -15.31
N SER A 69 0.85 -18.97 -14.98
CA SER A 69 0.12 -20.07 -15.61
C SER A 69 -1.33 -20.10 -15.14
N ALA A 70 -1.55 -19.91 -13.85
CA ALA A 70 -2.86 -19.79 -13.23
C ALA A 70 -3.63 -18.57 -13.78
N ALA A 71 -2.98 -17.41 -13.91
CA ALA A 71 -3.60 -16.23 -14.50
C ALA A 71 -4.03 -16.46 -15.97
N LYS A 72 -3.19 -17.13 -16.77
CA LYS A 72 -3.55 -17.54 -18.15
C LYS A 72 -4.73 -18.51 -18.20
N LEU A 73 -4.85 -19.40 -17.22
CA LEU A 73 -6.02 -20.29 -17.11
C LEU A 73 -7.29 -19.47 -16.82
N LEU A 74 -7.24 -18.55 -15.85
CA LEU A 74 -8.36 -17.66 -15.53
C LEU A 74 -8.83 -16.87 -16.76
N ARG A 75 -7.89 -16.35 -17.57
CA ARG A 75 -8.22 -15.59 -18.79
C ARG A 75 -9.05 -16.34 -19.82
N ARG A 76 -9.03 -17.68 -19.82
CA ARG A 76 -9.87 -18.50 -20.71
C ARG A 76 -11.33 -18.52 -20.26
N HIS A 77 -11.61 -18.17 -19.01
CA HIS A 77 -12.93 -18.30 -18.38
C HIS A 77 -13.53 -16.97 -17.93
N TYR A 78 -12.71 -15.93 -17.76
CA TYR A 78 -13.13 -14.64 -17.20
C TYR A 78 -12.66 -13.45 -18.03
N LYS A 79 -13.39 -12.35 -17.89
CA LYS A 79 -13.04 -11.04 -18.45
C LYS A 79 -12.01 -10.33 -17.57
N GLY A 80 -11.31 -9.37 -18.15
CA GLY A 80 -10.30 -8.56 -17.45
C GLY A 80 -10.83 -7.83 -16.23
N SER A 81 -12.06 -7.33 -16.34
CA SER A 81 -12.77 -6.60 -15.29
C SER A 81 -13.30 -7.47 -14.15
N ASP A 82 -13.26 -8.80 -14.28
CA ASP A 82 -13.81 -9.70 -13.27
C ASP A 82 -12.96 -9.65 -12.00
N MET A 83 -13.63 -9.56 -10.84
CA MET A 83 -13.00 -9.29 -9.55
C MET A 83 -12.81 -10.57 -8.75
N PHE A 84 -11.61 -10.75 -8.19
CA PHE A 84 -11.26 -11.91 -7.36
C PHE A 84 -10.84 -11.46 -5.97
N LYS A 85 -11.21 -12.25 -4.95
CA LYS A 85 -10.67 -12.12 -3.60
C LYS A 85 -9.32 -12.78 -3.54
N VAL A 86 -8.30 -11.97 -3.25
CA VAL A 86 -6.91 -12.40 -3.18
C VAL A 86 -6.30 -12.00 -1.86
N PHE A 87 -5.19 -12.63 -1.51
CA PHE A 87 -4.32 -12.19 -0.44
C PHE A 87 -2.96 -11.86 -1.05
N GLN A 88 -2.37 -10.76 -0.61
CA GLN A 88 -1.06 -10.33 -1.02
C GLN A 88 -0.31 -9.84 0.23
N PRO A 89 0.96 -10.25 0.45
CA PRO A 89 1.64 -9.98 1.71
C PRO A 89 2.08 -8.53 1.88
N ASP A 90 2.18 -7.76 0.79
CA ASP A 90 2.64 -6.37 0.79
C ASP A 90 1.52 -5.32 0.69
N GLU A 91 0.34 -5.58 1.26
CA GLU A 91 -0.81 -4.65 1.21
C GLU A 91 -0.82 -3.57 2.32
N GLY A 92 0.15 -3.61 3.23
CA GLY A 92 0.19 -2.67 4.36
C GLY A 92 0.57 -1.24 3.97
N ILE A 93 0.25 -0.29 4.86
CA ILE A 93 0.76 1.08 4.87
C ILE A 93 1.54 1.25 6.17
N VAL A 94 2.78 1.72 6.08
CA VAL A 94 3.55 2.10 7.26
C VAL A 94 3.64 3.62 7.37
N ILE A 95 3.38 4.15 8.55
CA ILE A 95 3.58 5.57 8.88
C ILE A 95 4.87 5.67 9.69
N ILE A 96 5.84 6.43 9.18
CA ILE A 96 7.08 6.75 9.88
C ILE A 96 6.91 8.13 10.51
N SER A 97 6.70 8.17 11.82
CA SER A 97 6.50 9.41 12.55
C SER A 97 6.95 9.24 13.99
N ASP A 98 7.91 10.05 14.44
CA ASP A 98 8.47 9.96 15.79
C ASP A 98 7.42 10.32 16.84
N MET A 99 7.06 9.36 17.71
CA MET A 99 6.04 9.53 18.74
C MET A 99 6.58 10.01 20.10
N SER A 100 7.85 10.40 20.19
CA SER A 100 8.45 10.90 21.44
C SER A 100 8.07 12.34 21.80
N THR A 101 7.42 13.05 20.87
CA THR A 101 6.99 14.44 21.03
C THR A 101 5.48 14.59 20.86
N MET A 102 4.86 15.59 21.50
CA MET A 102 3.42 15.83 21.36
C MET A 102 3.02 16.15 19.92
N GLU A 103 3.87 16.88 19.20
CA GLU A 103 3.69 17.22 17.78
C GLU A 103 3.67 15.97 16.92
N GLY A 104 4.61 15.06 17.15
CA GLY A 104 4.70 13.79 16.43
C GLY A 104 3.53 12.86 16.73
N VAL A 105 3.10 12.79 17.99
CA VAL A 105 1.90 12.05 18.40
C VAL A 105 0.65 12.58 17.70
N SER A 106 0.41 13.89 17.79
CA SER A 106 -0.77 14.53 17.19
C SER A 106 -0.81 14.32 15.68
N PHE A 107 0.31 14.59 15.00
CA PHE A 107 0.34 14.50 13.55
C PHE A 107 0.18 13.05 13.05
N SER A 108 0.79 12.09 13.74
CA SER A 108 0.63 10.66 13.44
C SER A 108 -0.82 10.20 13.62
N MET A 109 -1.49 10.63 14.70
CA MET A 109 -2.90 10.31 14.94
C MET A 109 -3.81 10.90 13.86
N ASP A 110 -3.56 12.13 13.41
CA ASP A 110 -4.31 12.75 12.32
C ASP A 110 -4.15 11.96 11.02
N ILE A 111 -2.92 11.56 10.68
CA ILE A 111 -2.62 10.74 9.50
C ILE A 111 -3.38 9.41 9.56
N VAL A 112 -3.29 8.68 10.68
CA VAL A 112 -4.03 7.42 10.88
C VAL A 112 -5.52 7.64 10.69
N THR A 113 -6.09 8.68 11.31
CA THR A 113 -7.51 9.00 11.23
C THR A 113 -7.96 9.22 9.78
N GLN A 114 -7.18 9.96 8.99
CA GLN A 114 -7.50 10.17 7.57
C GLN A 114 -7.49 8.87 6.76
N ILE A 115 -6.53 7.97 7.00
CA ILE A 115 -6.45 6.69 6.30
C ILE A 115 -7.56 5.75 6.76
N MET A 116 -7.90 5.71 8.05
CA MET A 116 -9.02 4.92 8.57
C MET A 116 -10.34 5.40 7.96
N ASN A 117 -10.57 6.71 7.89
CA ASN A 117 -11.77 7.28 7.28
C ASN A 117 -11.89 6.93 5.79
N LEU A 118 -10.77 6.74 5.09
CA LEU A 118 -10.77 6.30 3.69
C LEU A 118 -11.42 4.93 3.48
N GLY A 119 -11.23 4.01 4.43
CA GLY A 119 -11.75 2.63 4.38
C GLY A 119 -12.92 2.38 5.32
N GLY A 120 -13.52 3.41 5.92
CA GLY A 120 -14.57 3.25 6.94
C GLY A 120 -14.11 2.41 8.14
N GLY A 121 -12.83 2.48 8.52
CA GLY A 121 -12.20 1.68 9.58
C GLY A 121 -11.63 0.33 9.12
N ALA A 122 -11.98 -0.17 7.93
CA ALA A 122 -11.51 -1.48 7.44
C ALA A 122 -9.98 -1.58 7.24
N TYR A 123 -9.29 -0.44 7.19
CA TYR A 123 -7.84 -0.37 6.98
C TYR A 123 -7.01 -0.40 8.26
N GLU A 124 -7.63 -0.38 9.45
CA GLU A 124 -6.91 -0.37 10.73
C GLU A 124 -5.87 -1.51 10.82
N GLY A 125 -6.27 -2.73 10.46
CA GLY A 125 -5.39 -3.91 10.47
C GLY A 125 -4.28 -3.91 9.41
N PHE A 126 -4.20 -2.88 8.57
CA PHE A 126 -3.18 -2.72 7.52
C PHE A 126 -2.29 -1.49 7.74
N ILE A 127 -2.49 -0.74 8.82
CA ILE A 127 -1.73 0.46 9.14
C ILE A 127 -0.79 0.15 10.30
N ASP A 128 0.51 0.21 10.03
CA ASP A 128 1.56 0.15 11.04
C ASP A 128 2.12 1.55 11.30
N ARG A 129 2.48 1.83 12.55
CA ARG A 129 3.19 3.06 12.93
C ARG A 129 4.56 2.68 13.48
N VAL A 130 5.57 3.44 13.09
CA VAL A 130 6.95 3.21 13.49
C VAL A 130 7.62 4.57 13.73
N ASP A 131 8.47 4.67 14.75
CA ASP A 131 9.01 5.96 15.18
C ASP A 131 10.14 6.46 14.28
N SER A 132 10.79 5.56 13.54
CA SER A 132 11.94 5.89 12.68
C SER A 132 12.12 4.88 11.54
N PHE A 133 12.88 5.29 10.52
CA PHE A 133 13.38 4.40 9.48
C PHE A 133 14.34 3.34 10.02
N GLU A 134 15.10 3.64 11.08
CA GLU A 134 15.96 2.66 11.74
C GLU A 134 15.15 1.47 12.27
N GLU A 135 14.11 1.75 13.05
CA GLU A 135 13.20 0.73 13.57
C GLU A 135 12.46 0.03 12.42
N PHE A 136 12.03 0.78 11.42
CA PHE A 136 11.35 0.21 10.25
C PHE A 136 12.23 -0.79 9.52
N ILE A 137 13.55 -0.56 9.39
CA ILE A 137 14.47 -1.53 8.79
C ILE A 137 14.45 -2.87 9.55
N VAL A 138 14.38 -2.83 10.88
CA VAL A 138 14.33 -4.05 11.72
C VAL A 138 13.02 -4.81 11.47
N LEU A 139 11.89 -4.10 11.44
CA LEU A 139 10.58 -4.69 11.19
C LEU A 139 10.45 -5.21 9.74
N LEU A 140 10.97 -4.45 8.77
CA LEU A 140 10.99 -4.79 7.35
C LEU A 140 11.78 -6.08 7.08
N LYS A 141 12.86 -6.32 7.82
CA LYS A 141 13.62 -7.58 7.72
C LYS A 141 12.91 -8.78 8.35
N LYS A 142 12.03 -8.55 9.32
CA LYS A 142 11.23 -9.58 9.98
C LYS A 142 9.92 -9.80 9.24
N ASN A 143 8.83 -9.22 9.73
CA ASN A 143 7.47 -9.56 9.28
C ASN A 143 6.77 -8.40 8.56
N LEU A 144 7.13 -7.15 8.85
CA LEU A 144 6.47 -6.00 8.25
C LEU A 144 6.83 -5.92 6.76
N PHE A 145 5.82 -5.86 5.90
CA PHE A 145 6.00 -5.76 4.46
C PHE A 145 4.91 -4.85 3.91
N PRO A 146 5.11 -3.52 3.89
CA PRO A 146 4.09 -2.61 3.41
C PRO A 146 4.22 -2.39 1.90
N ARG A 147 3.15 -1.91 1.26
CA ARG A 147 3.20 -1.37 -0.10
C ARG A 147 3.78 0.03 -0.12
N MET A 148 3.46 0.81 0.91
CA MET A 148 3.64 2.24 0.93
C MET A 148 4.11 2.72 2.30
N ILE A 149 5.00 3.71 2.26
CA ILE A 149 5.49 4.47 3.41
C ILE A 149 4.87 5.87 3.38
N ILE A 150 4.38 6.35 4.52
CA ILE A 150 3.99 7.74 4.73
C ILE A 150 4.93 8.34 5.77
N VAL A 151 5.71 9.34 5.37
CA VAL A 151 6.66 10.01 6.26
C VAL A 151 5.99 11.21 6.91
N GLY A 152 5.66 11.07 8.19
CA GLY A 152 5.09 12.10 9.05
C GLY A 152 6.17 12.95 9.71
N TYR A 153 6.02 13.18 11.02
CA TYR A 153 6.93 14.01 11.82
C TYR A 153 8.25 13.29 12.09
N LEU A 154 9.37 13.98 11.89
CA LEU A 154 10.70 13.52 12.30
C LEU A 154 11.44 14.70 12.95
N PRO A 155 12.09 14.52 14.12
CA PRO A 155 12.83 15.57 14.79
C PRO A 155 14.00 16.05 13.94
N LYS A 156 14.25 17.37 13.93
CA LYS A 156 15.28 18.01 13.07
C LYS A 156 16.67 17.40 13.28
N GLU A 157 17.00 17.11 14.53
CA GLU A 157 18.26 16.52 14.97
C GLU A 157 18.48 15.09 14.44
N LYS A 158 17.40 14.35 14.10
CA LYS A 158 17.48 12.98 13.55
C LYS A 158 17.45 12.94 12.03
N ILE A 159 17.09 14.03 11.34
CA ILE A 159 16.84 14.05 9.88
C ILE A 159 17.99 13.49 9.07
N GLN A 160 19.24 13.88 9.35
CA GLN A 160 20.38 13.38 8.57
C GLN A 160 20.53 11.86 8.66
N THR A 161 20.40 11.31 9.87
CA THR A 161 20.41 9.86 10.11
C THR A 161 19.24 9.17 9.40
N GLU A 162 18.06 9.78 9.46
CA GLU A 162 16.85 9.24 8.84
C GLU A 162 16.89 9.24 7.31
N ILE A 163 17.52 10.25 6.68
CA ILE A 163 17.79 10.26 5.24
C ILE A 163 18.68 9.08 4.85
N ILE A 164 19.74 8.81 5.62
CA ILE A 164 20.64 7.66 5.38
C ILE A 164 19.86 6.34 5.54
N ASN A 165 19.03 6.23 6.58
CA ASN A 165 18.22 5.03 6.81
C ASN A 165 17.16 4.82 5.73
N PHE A 166 16.53 5.88 5.22
CA PHE A 166 15.61 5.78 4.08
C PHE A 166 16.31 5.23 2.82
N VAL A 167 17.56 5.63 2.55
CA VAL A 167 18.34 5.04 1.45
C VAL A 167 18.55 3.54 1.67
N LYS A 168 18.82 3.09 2.91
CA LYS A 168 18.94 1.65 3.24
C LYS A 168 17.61 0.92 3.01
N VAL A 169 16.48 1.50 3.41
CA VAL A 169 15.14 0.95 3.16
C VAL A 169 14.92 0.72 1.67
N LYS A 170 15.24 1.72 0.82
CA LYS A 170 15.11 1.60 -0.64
C LYS A 170 16.05 0.58 -1.27
N ARG A 171 17.19 0.28 -0.62
CA ARG A 171 18.08 -0.82 -1.05
C ARG A 171 17.53 -2.19 -0.66
N LEU A 172 16.88 -2.31 0.50
CA LEU A 172 16.23 -3.55 0.94
C LEU A 172 14.99 -3.87 0.11
N ASP A 173 14.23 -2.83 -0.24
CA ASP A 173 13.07 -2.93 -1.11
C ASP A 173 12.88 -1.65 -1.92
N ASN A 174 13.32 -1.71 -3.17
CA ASN A 174 13.25 -0.60 -4.12
C ASN A 174 11.83 -0.36 -4.67
N TYR A 175 10.89 -1.26 -4.40
CA TYR A 175 9.52 -1.18 -4.92
C TYR A 175 8.55 -0.50 -3.95
N LEU A 176 8.97 -0.24 -2.70
CA LEU A 176 8.19 0.52 -1.73
C LEU A 176 7.80 1.88 -2.30
N ARG A 177 6.51 2.20 -2.25
CA ARG A 177 6.04 3.57 -2.51
C ARG A 177 6.29 4.44 -1.29
N ALA A 178 6.47 5.74 -1.50
CA ALA A 178 6.69 6.67 -0.41
C ALA A 178 6.03 8.01 -0.70
N ILE A 179 5.37 8.56 0.30
CA ILE A 179 4.88 9.94 0.35
C ILE A 179 5.49 10.60 1.57
N GLU A 180 5.98 11.82 1.40
CA GLU A 180 6.38 12.67 2.52
C GLU A 180 5.31 13.73 2.77
N LEU A 181 4.89 13.86 4.02
CA LEU A 181 4.01 14.94 4.44
C LEU A 181 4.82 16.10 4.98
N THR A 182 4.42 17.30 4.59
CA THR A 182 4.74 18.55 5.28
C THR A 182 3.49 19.03 6.00
N HIS A 183 3.66 19.73 7.11
CA HIS A 183 2.60 20.31 7.91
C HIS A 183 2.98 21.73 8.28
N SER A 184 2.09 22.70 8.02
CA SER A 184 2.35 24.14 8.22
C SER A 184 2.91 24.49 9.61
N VAL A 185 2.46 23.78 10.65
CA VAL A 185 2.92 23.93 12.04
C VAL A 185 4.02 22.92 12.41
N PHE A 186 3.70 21.62 12.44
CA PHE A 186 4.57 20.59 13.00
C PHE A 186 5.80 20.22 12.15
N LYS A 187 5.72 20.35 10.82
CA LYS A 187 6.78 19.92 9.90
C LYS A 187 6.74 20.75 8.60
N PRO A 188 7.17 22.01 8.60
CA PRO A 188 6.90 22.95 7.51
C PRO A 188 7.67 22.65 6.22
N GLN A 189 8.65 21.74 6.25
CA GLN A 189 9.53 21.45 5.13
C GLN A 189 9.67 19.95 4.90
N ALA A 190 9.95 19.59 3.66
CA ALA A 190 10.27 18.24 3.25
C ALA A 190 11.78 17.98 3.36
N TYR A 191 12.15 16.74 3.68
CA TYR A 191 13.53 16.34 3.93
C TYR A 191 14.06 15.33 2.91
N PHE A 192 13.18 14.58 2.25
CA PHE A 192 13.59 13.45 1.42
C PHE A 192 13.49 13.78 -0.08
N PRO A 193 14.60 13.71 -0.83
CA PRO A 193 14.59 14.02 -2.24
C PRO A 193 13.88 12.92 -3.04
N LYS A 194 13.23 13.31 -4.15
CA LYS A 194 12.58 12.40 -5.12
C LYS A 194 11.44 11.56 -4.51
N ILE A 195 10.90 11.97 -3.38
CA ILE A 195 9.64 11.45 -2.84
C ILE A 195 8.52 12.42 -3.20
N LYS A 196 7.32 11.90 -3.45
CA LYS A 196 6.13 12.72 -3.60
C LYS A 196 5.85 13.47 -2.29
N GLN A 197 5.71 14.78 -2.37
CA GLN A 197 5.42 15.62 -1.22
C GLN A 197 3.96 16.05 -1.21
N VAL A 198 3.34 16.03 -0.03
CA VAL A 198 1.97 16.50 0.17
C VAL A 198 1.95 17.45 1.36
N ASN A 199 1.51 18.69 1.12
CA ASN A 199 1.40 19.69 2.16
C ASN A 199 0.05 19.66 2.86
N ILE A 200 0.09 19.58 4.19
CA ILE A 200 -1.02 19.70 5.12
C ILE A 200 -0.98 21.09 5.74
N SER A 201 -2.10 21.81 5.72
CA SER A 201 -2.20 23.15 6.29
C SER A 201 -3.49 23.30 7.08
N GLN A 202 -3.40 23.86 8.29
CA GLN A 202 -4.57 24.21 9.09
C GLN A 202 -5.41 25.32 8.43
N GLU A 203 -4.78 26.18 7.63
CA GLU A 203 -5.44 27.27 6.89
C GLU A 203 -6.15 26.77 5.62
N ASP A 204 -5.82 25.55 5.17
CA ASP A 204 -6.44 24.93 4.00
C ASP A 204 -7.02 23.55 4.38
N PRO A 205 -8.27 23.49 4.88
CA PRO A 205 -8.91 22.23 5.26
C PRO A 205 -8.98 21.19 4.12
N LYS A 206 -8.89 21.61 2.86
CA LYS A 206 -8.88 20.69 1.70
C LYS A 206 -7.55 19.97 1.54
N SER A 207 -6.50 20.35 2.28
CA SER A 207 -5.20 19.70 2.23
C SER A 207 -5.26 18.22 2.57
N TRP A 208 -6.11 17.84 3.55
CA TRP A 208 -6.34 16.44 3.91
C TRP A 208 -7.06 15.66 2.80
N GLY A 209 -8.02 16.28 2.11
CA GLY A 209 -8.66 15.68 0.94
C GLY A 209 -7.66 15.40 -0.18
N ARG A 210 -6.70 16.31 -0.42
CA ARG A 210 -5.61 16.08 -1.39
C ARG A 210 -4.70 14.94 -0.94
N PHE A 211 -4.36 14.87 0.34
CA PHE A 211 -3.58 13.76 0.90
C PHE A 211 -4.23 12.40 0.65
N VAL A 212 -5.52 12.28 0.94
CA VAL A 212 -6.28 11.05 0.69
C VAL A 212 -6.25 10.65 -0.78
N VAL A 213 -6.46 11.60 -1.69
CA VAL A 213 -6.40 11.35 -3.14
C VAL A 213 -5.01 10.85 -3.57
N GLU A 214 -3.95 11.43 -3.02
CA GLU A 214 -2.58 11.02 -3.35
C GLU A 214 -2.22 9.64 -2.77
N ILE A 215 -2.69 9.31 -1.56
CA ILE A 215 -2.59 7.94 -1.02
C ILE A 215 -3.21 6.94 -2.00
N VAL A 216 -4.46 7.19 -2.42
CA VAL A 216 -5.16 6.28 -3.33
C VAL A 216 -4.38 6.13 -4.63
N ARG A 217 -3.96 7.24 -5.25
CA ARG A 217 -3.21 7.24 -6.52
C ARG A 217 -1.90 6.47 -6.43
N GLU A 218 -1.09 6.72 -5.41
CA GLU A 218 0.22 6.06 -5.27
C GLU A 218 0.05 4.59 -4.86
N TYR A 219 -0.91 4.28 -3.98
CA TYR A 219 -1.15 2.93 -3.50
C TYR A 219 -1.65 2.02 -4.64
N ILE A 220 -2.63 2.44 -5.43
CA ILE A 220 -3.20 1.59 -6.49
C ILE A 220 -2.34 1.52 -7.76
N ARG A 221 -1.27 2.32 -7.84
CA ARG A 221 -0.40 2.36 -9.01
C ARG A 221 0.15 0.96 -9.32
N PRO A 222 0.19 0.56 -10.61
CA PRO A 222 0.84 -0.68 -11.02
C PRO A 222 2.29 -0.76 -10.53
N TYR A 223 2.75 -1.99 -10.30
CA TYR A 223 4.09 -2.27 -9.78
C TYR A 223 5.19 -1.83 -10.75
N PHE A 224 5.01 -2.19 -12.03
CA PHE A 224 5.79 -1.65 -13.13
C PHE A 224 4.95 -0.62 -13.88
N VAL A 225 5.54 0.54 -14.11
CA VAL A 225 5.08 1.46 -15.14
C VAL A 225 5.92 1.07 -16.33
N GLU A 226 5.33 0.48 -17.37
CA GLU A 226 6.02 0.44 -18.66
C GLU A 226 6.42 1.89 -18.95
N GLN A 227 7.73 2.15 -19.05
CA GLN A 227 8.19 3.35 -19.71
C GLN A 227 7.84 3.14 -21.18
N VAL A 228 6.63 3.54 -21.56
CA VAL A 228 6.25 3.74 -22.96
C VAL A 228 6.98 4.97 -23.47
#